data_AF-A0A562PRU6-F1
#
_entry.id   AF-A0A562PRU6-F1
#
_cell.length_a   1.000
_cell.length_b   1.000
_cell.length_c   1.000
_cell.angle_alpha   90.00
_cell.angle_beta   90.00
_cell.angle_gamma   90.00
#
_symmetry.space_group_name_H-M   'P 1'
#
loop_
_entity.id
_entity.type
_entity.pdbx_description
1 polymer ?
#
loop_
_entity_poly.entity_id
_entity_poly.type
_entity_poly.pdbx_seq_one_letter_code
_entity_poly.pdbx_strand_id
1 'polypeptide(L)'
;MSEQTELDMSFGSPDRVIVWKARPLGFKARHRWNVLSAFISGQISVRSCLFGLRYPAAVVHLVLKRPQQGMICVCPEIREEISHLF
;
A
#
# COMPACT_ATOMS: atom_id res chain seq x y z
N MET A 1 8.21 -5.65 -34.73
CA MET A 1 6.95 -4.97 -34.39
C MET A 1 6.89 -4.86 -32.88
N SER A 2 7.20 -3.68 -32.33
CA SER A 2 7.24 -3.46 -30.88
C SER A 2 5.82 -3.26 -30.38
N GLU A 3 5.18 -4.34 -29.96
CA GLU A 3 3.96 -4.31 -29.16
C GLU A 3 4.32 -3.97 -27.71
N GLN A 4 4.90 -2.78 -27.49
CA GLN A 4 4.92 -2.16 -26.18
C GLN A 4 3.50 -1.67 -25.91
N THR A 5 2.68 -2.62 -25.47
CA THR A 5 1.39 -2.42 -24.85
C THR A 5 1.51 -1.25 -23.90
N GLU A 6 0.80 -0.18 -24.22
CA GLU A 6 0.45 0.88 -23.31
C GLU A 6 -0.20 0.19 -22.10
N LEU A 7 0.63 -0.09 -21.08
CA LEU A 7 0.17 -0.46 -19.76
C LEU A 7 -0.60 0.76 -19.27
N ASP A 8 -1.89 0.78 -19.57
CA ASP A 8 -2.89 1.50 -18.82
C ASP A 8 -2.72 1.06 -17.37
N MET A 9 -1.87 1.77 -16.65
CA MET A 9 -1.51 1.54 -15.25
C MET A 9 -2.70 2.00 -14.38
N SER A 10 -3.87 1.45 -14.67
CA SER A 10 -5.02 1.47 -13.79
C SER A 10 -4.71 0.50 -12.65
N PHE A 11 -3.89 0.96 -11.69
CA PHE A 11 -3.58 0.20 -10.49
C PHE A 11 -4.85 0.13 -9.63
N GLY A 12 -5.65 -0.90 -9.89
CA GLY A 12 -6.85 -1.25 -9.16
C GLY A 12 -8.07 -1.34 -10.08
N SER A 13 -8.83 -2.43 -9.97
CA SER A 13 -10.16 -2.47 -10.56
C SER A 13 -10.98 -1.29 -10.03
N PRO A 14 -11.92 -0.73 -10.81
CA PRO A 14 -12.82 0.33 -10.35
C PRO A 14 -13.45 0.01 -8.99
N ASP A 15 -13.70 -1.28 -8.73
CA ASP A 15 -14.21 -1.82 -7.48
C ASP A 15 -13.33 -1.47 -6.27
N ARG A 16 -12.00 -1.51 -6.40
CA ARG A 16 -11.08 -1.20 -5.29
C ARG A 16 -11.16 0.27 -4.88
N VAL A 17 -11.35 1.17 -5.84
CA VAL A 17 -11.52 2.60 -5.57
C VAL A 17 -12.85 2.86 -4.89
N ILE A 18 -13.92 2.18 -5.32
CA ILE A 18 -15.26 2.26 -4.70
C ILE A 18 -15.20 1.74 -3.27
N VAL A 19 -14.61 0.56 -3.06
CA VAL A 19 -14.40 -0.04 -1.73
C VAL A 19 -13.61 0.90 -0.83
N TRP A 20 -12.48 1.45 -1.30
CA TRP A 20 -11.70 2.42 -0.53
C TRP A 20 -12.50 3.66 -0.17
N LYS A 21 -13.29 4.21 -1.10
CA LYS A 21 -14.15 5.37 -0.83
C LYS A 21 -15.18 5.07 0.25
N ALA A 22 -15.78 3.88 0.23
CA ALA A 22 -16.75 3.42 1.23
C ALA A 22 -16.12 3.19 2.62
N ARG A 23 -14.80 3.01 2.74
CA ARG A 23 -14.14 2.80 4.03
C ARG A 23 -14.24 4.01 4.97
N PRO A 24 -14.34 3.79 6.30
CA PRO A 24 -14.34 4.85 7.29
C PRO A 24 -13.11 5.76 7.23
N LEU A 25 -13.24 7.02 7.63
CA LEU A 25 -12.11 7.97 7.69
C LEU A 25 -10.98 7.47 8.60
N GLY A 26 -11.30 6.84 9.73
CA GLY A 26 -10.31 6.26 10.64
C GLY A 26 -9.50 5.13 10.00
N PHE A 27 -10.09 4.35 9.09
CA PHE A 27 -9.37 3.32 8.33
C PHE A 27 -8.35 3.97 7.37
N LYS A 28 -8.79 5.01 6.65
CA LYS A 28 -7.93 5.76 5.72
C LYS A 28 -6.77 6.45 6.44
N ALA A 29 -7.03 7.01 7.62
CA ALA A 29 -6.00 7.62 8.46
C ALA A 29 -4.99 6.58 8.95
N ARG A 30 -5.46 5.42 9.45
CA ARG A 30 -4.59 4.32 9.89
C ARG A 30 -3.71 3.78 8.77
N HIS A 31 -4.26 3.59 7.56
CA HIS A 31 -3.45 3.18 6.40
C HIS A 31 -2.33 4.18 6.08
N ARG A 32 -2.66 5.47 6.01
CA ARG A 32 -1.64 6.53 5.79
C ARG A 32 -0.60 6.55 6.90
N TRP A 33 -1.03 6.41 8.15
CA TRP A 33 -0.12 6.30 9.29
C TRP A 33 0.81 5.10 9.16
N ASN A 34 0.31 3.94 8.75
CA ASN A 34 1.13 2.74 8.53
C ASN A 34 2.18 2.94 7.44
N VAL A 35 1.83 3.61 6.34
CA VAL A 35 2.76 3.95 5.26
C VAL A 35 3.82 4.93 5.77
N LEU A 36 3.42 5.99 6.47
CA LEU A 36 4.33 7.00 7.00
C LEU A 36 5.24 6.42 8.09
N SER A 37 4.71 5.57 8.99
CA SER A 37 5.50 4.93 10.04
C SER A 37 6.56 4.01 9.43
N ALA A 38 6.21 3.23 8.39
CA ALA A 38 7.17 2.38 7.69
C ALA A 38 8.27 3.21 7.01
N PHE A 39 7.92 4.39 6.49
CA PHE A 39 8.89 5.30 5.88
C PHE A 39 9.82 5.94 6.93
N ILE A 40 9.27 6.46 8.02
CA ILE A 40 10.04 7.07 9.12
C ILE A 40 10.98 6.05 9.77
N SER A 41 10.53 4.80 9.92
CA SER A 41 11.35 3.68 10.42
C SER A 41 12.41 3.21 9.41
N GLY A 42 12.52 3.82 8.24
CA GLY A 42 13.51 3.47 7.21
C GLY A 42 13.26 2.13 6.51
N GLN A 43 12.10 1.51 6.73
CA GLN A 43 11.76 0.18 6.22
C GLN A 43 11.43 0.19 4.73
N ILE A 44 10.92 1.31 4.20
CA ILE A 44 10.52 1.43 2.79
C ILE A 44 11.21 2.59 2.11
N SER A 45 11.34 2.52 0.78
CA SER A 45 11.92 3.61 -0.01
C SER A 45 10.98 4.81 -0.12
N VAL A 46 11.53 6.00 -0.44
CA VAL A 46 10.74 7.20 -0.76
C VAL A 46 9.73 6.91 -1.87
N ARG A 47 10.15 6.17 -2.91
CA ARG A 47 9.28 5.77 -4.03
C ARG A 47 8.11 4.89 -3.57
N SER A 48 8.37 3.93 -2.68
CA SER A 48 7.34 3.07 -2.09
C SER A 48 6.36 3.88 -1.23
N CYS A 49 6.86 4.83 -0.44
CA CYS A 49 6.04 5.73 0.37
C CYS A 49 5.11 6.58 -0.50
N LEU A 50 5.65 7.26 -1.52
CA LEU A 50 4.87 8.04 -2.48
C LEU A 50 3.80 7.20 -3.18
N PHE A 51 4.13 5.97 -3.56
CA PHE A 51 3.18 5.06 -4.18
C PHE A 51 2.02 4.69 -3.23
N GLY A 52 2.32 4.37 -1.97
CA GLY A 52 1.33 4.06 -0.94
C GLY A 52 0.39 5.21 -0.61
N LEU A 53 0.89 6.45 -0.65
CA LEU A 53 0.07 7.64 -0.42
C LEU A 53 -0.75 8.06 -1.64
N ARG A 54 -0.21 7.90 -2.85
CA ARG A 54 -0.87 8.30 -4.10
C ARG A 54 -1.96 7.31 -4.53
N TYR A 55 -1.76 6.02 -4.30
CA TYR A 55 -2.69 4.96 -4.72
C TYR A 55 -3.14 4.08 -3.54
N PRO A 56 -3.74 4.64 -2.47
CA PRO A 56 -4.03 3.89 -1.26
C PRO A 56 -5.05 2.76 -1.46
N ALA A 57 -5.95 2.90 -2.44
CA ALA A 57 -6.93 1.87 -2.80
C ALA A 57 -6.28 0.61 -3.44
N ALA A 58 -5.09 0.77 -4.03
CA ALA A 58 -4.37 -0.30 -4.72
C ALA A 58 -3.29 -0.94 -3.83
N VAL A 59 -2.85 -0.22 -2.79
CA VAL A 59 -1.67 -0.58 -2.00
C VAL A 59 -2.07 -1.23 -0.68
N VAL A 60 -1.92 -2.55 -0.65
CA VAL A 60 -2.09 -3.38 0.55
C VAL A 60 -0.74 -3.66 1.22
N HIS A 61 0.29 -3.88 0.40
CA HIS A 61 1.66 -4.19 0.84
C HIS A 61 2.65 -3.24 0.17
N LEU A 62 3.74 -2.92 0.86
CA LEU A 62 4.87 -2.16 0.33
C LEU A 62 6.16 -2.97 0.43
N VAL A 63 7.00 -2.86 -0.59
CA VAL A 63 8.30 -3.55 -0.63
C VAL A 63 9.26 -2.91 0.36
N LEU A 64 9.92 -3.76 1.16
CA LEU A 64 10.95 -3.35 2.11
C LEU A 64 12.26 -2.94 1.40
N LYS A 65 12.98 -2.00 2.00
CA LYS A 65 14.30 -1.56 1.55
C LYS A 65 15.34 -2.62 1.96
N ARG A 66 16.27 -2.95 1.05
CA ARG A 66 17.43 -3.82 1.36
C ARG A 66 18.22 -3.27 2.55
N PRO A 67 18.78 -4.12 3.43
CA PRO A 67 18.99 -5.57 3.28
C PRO A 67 17.76 -6.45 3.60
N GLN A 68 16.69 -5.88 4.15
CA GLN A 68 15.45 -6.63 4.44
C GLN A 68 14.76 -6.97 3.11
N GLN A 69 14.74 -8.27 2.76
CA GLN A 69 13.91 -8.79 1.67
C GLN A 69 12.52 -9.08 2.21
N GLY A 70 11.49 -8.55 1.56
CA GLY A 70 10.10 -8.82 1.93
C GLY A 70 9.14 -7.69 1.63
N MET A 71 7.95 -7.80 2.19
CA MET A 71 6.87 -6.85 2.05
C MET A 71 6.30 -6.53 3.44
N ILE A 72 5.93 -5.27 3.67
CA ILE A 72 5.21 -4.85 4.87
C ILE A 72 3.74 -4.60 4.53
N CYS A 73 2.84 -5.11 5.36
CA CYS A 73 1.42 -4.82 5.24
C CYS A 73 1.10 -3.43 5.77
N VAL A 74 0.45 -2.61 4.96
CA VAL A 74 0.01 -1.25 5.34
C VAL A 74 -1.50 -1.13 5.45
N CYS A 75 -2.25 -2.11 4.94
CA CYS A 75 -3.70 -2.19 5.11
C CYS A 75 -4.06 -2.50 6.58
N PRO A 76 -4.85 -1.66 7.26
CA PRO A 76 -5.17 -1.84 8.67
C PRO A 76 -5.80 -3.20 9.02
N GLU A 77 -6.78 -3.67 8.24
CA GLU A 77 -7.49 -4.94 8.50
C GLU A 77 -6.52 -6.13 8.51
N ILE A 78 -5.71 -6.26 7.47
CA ILE A 78 -4.75 -7.37 7.36
C ILE A 78 -3.65 -7.22 8.41
N ARG A 79 -3.28 -5.99 8.77
CA ARG A 79 -2.26 -5.76 9.80
C ARG A 79 -2.76 -6.13 11.21
N GLU A 80 -4.03 -5.88 11.50
CA GLU A 80 -4.68 -6.34 12.74
C GLU A 80 -4.72 -7.88 12.75
N GLU A 81 -5.16 -8.53 11.67
CA GLU A 81 -5.15 -10.00 11.56
C GLU A 81 -3.76 -10.61 11.76
N ILE A 82 -2.73 -10.07 11.09
CA ILE A 82 -1.35 -10.53 11.26
C ILE A 82 -0.87 -10.30 12.70
N SER A 83 -1.21 -9.16 13.31
CA SER A 83 -0.82 -8.88 14.69
C SER A 83 -1.49 -9.80 15.72
N HIS A 84 -2.59 -10.46 15.38
CA HIS A 84 -3.24 -11.45 16.25
C HIS A 84 -2.65 -12.86 16.10
N LEU A 85 -1.84 -13.10 15.07
CA LEU A 85 -1.22 -14.41 14.80
C LEU A 85 0.16 -14.57 15.46
N PHE A 86 0.74 -13.51 16.01
CA PHE A 86 2.07 -13.47 16.63
C PHE A 86 2.01 -12.79 18.00
#